data_AF-A0A831TE18-F1
#
_entry.id   AF-A0A831TE18-F1
#
_cell.length_a   1.000
_cell.length_b   1.000
_cell.length_c   1.000
_cell.angle_alpha   90.00
_cell.angle_beta   90.00
_cell.angle_gamma   90.00
#
_symmetry.space_group_name_H-M   'P 1'
#
loop_
_entity.id
_entity.type
_entity.pdbx_description
1 polymer ?
#
loop_
_entity_poly.entity_id
_entity_poly.type
_entity_poly.pdbx_seq_one_letter_code
_entity_poly.pdbx_strand_id
1 'polypeptide(L)' 'MAEEKIIGIDLGTTNSVVAVMEGNEVKVIANQEGNRLTPSVVAFTDKGDVLVGDPAKRQA' A
#
# COMPACT_ATOMS: atom_id res chain seq x y z
N MET A 1 -21.40 10.85 13.05
CA MET A 1 -20.77 10.18 11.90
C MET A 1 -19.35 10.70 11.88
N ALA A 2 -18.35 9.88 12.16
CA ALA A 2 -16.97 10.32 11.96
C ALA A 2 -16.79 10.53 10.46
N GLU A 3 -16.43 11.75 10.05
CA GLU A 3 -16.22 12.08 8.65
C GLU A 3 -15.07 11.20 8.11
N GLU A 4 -15.35 10.37 7.11
CA GLU A 4 -14.34 9.51 6.52
C GLU A 4 -13.25 10.38 5.89
N LYS A 5 -11.99 10.17 6.30
CA LYS A 5 -10.86 10.92 5.74
C LYS A 5 -10.63 10.49 4.30
N ILE A 6 -10.61 11.45 3.38
CA ILE A 6 -10.22 11.22 1.99
C ILE A 6 -8.72 10.90 1.92
N ILE A 7 -8.37 9.87 1.18
CA ILE A 7 -6.97 9.47 0.92
C ILE A 7 -6.61 9.65 -0.55
N GLY A 8 -5.34 9.98 -0.80
CA GLY A 8 -4.74 9.96 -2.12
C GLY A 8 -3.98 8.65 -2.32
N ILE A 9 -4.23 7.96 -3.43
CA ILE A 9 -3.51 6.75 -3.83
C ILE A 9 -2.83 7.01 -5.17
N ASP A 10 -1.51 6.82 -5.19
CA ASP A 10 -0.74 6.69 -6.41
C ASP A 10 -0.61 5.20 -6.74
N LEU A 11 -1.26 4.77 -7.83
CA LEU A 11 -1.28 3.38 -8.30
C LEU A 11 -0.27 3.21 -9.44
N GLY A 12 1.02 3.28 -9.09
CA GLY A 12 2.11 3.15 -10.05
C GLY A 12 2.37 1.70 -10.48
N THR A 13 3.03 1.51 -11.63
CA THR A 13 3.31 0.19 -12.21
C THR A 13 4.22 -0.68 -11.33
N THR A 14 5.28 -0.10 -10.75
CA THR A 14 6.27 -0.85 -9.94
C THR A 14 6.01 -0.74 -8.45
N ASN A 15 5.62 0.45 -7.98
CA ASN A 15 5.31 0.71 -6.59
C ASN A 15 4.09 1.63 -6.52
N SER A 16 3.37 1.53 -5.40
CA SER A 16 2.22 2.36 -5.05
C SER A 16 2.46 3.08 -3.73
N VAL A 17 1.75 4.20 -3.54
CA VAL A 17 1.81 5.05 -2.33
C VAL A 17 0.40 5.42 -1.91
N VAL A 18 0.19 5.54 -0.60
CA VAL A 18 -1.02 6.14 -0.04
C VAL A 18 -0.67 7.27 0.93
N ALA A 19 -1.41 8.36 0.85
CA ALA A 19 -1.27 9.51 1.73
C ALA A 19 -2.63 10.05 2.18
N VAL A 20 -2.64 10.77 3.29
CA VAL A 20 -3.81 11.45 3.85
C VAL A 20 -3.45 12.89 4.19
N MET A 21 -4.41 13.80 4.11
CA MET A 21 -4.27 15.16 4.63
C MET A 21 -4.51 15.16 6.14
N GLU A 22 -3.53 15.63 6.91
CA GLU A 22 -3.68 15.94 8.34
C GLU A 22 -3.53 17.46 8.51
N GLY A 23 -4.67 18.17 8.65
CA GLY A 23 -4.69 19.63 8.62
C GLY A 23 -4.26 20.16 7.26
N ASN A 24 -3.20 20.97 7.22
CA ASN A 24 -2.62 21.51 5.99
C ASN A 24 -1.39 20.72 5.50
N GLU A 25 -1.06 19.59 6.12
CA GLU A 25 0.11 18.80 5.77
C GLU A 25 -0.29 17.45 5.15
N VAL A 26 0.49 17.03 4.15
CA VAL A 26 0.37 15.70 3.54
C VAL A 26 1.18 14.71 4.36
N LYS A 27 0.56 13.61 4.78
CA LYS A 27 1.24 12.51 5.47
C LYS A 27 1.15 11.22 4.68
N VAL A 28 2.31 10.69 4.33
CA VAL A 28 2.43 9.38 3.68
C VAL A 28 2.27 8.27 4.72
N ILE A 29 1.42 7.30 4.43
CA ILE A 29 1.11 6.20 5.33
C ILE A 29 2.12 5.07 5.09
N ALA A 30 2.79 4.62 6.15
CA ALA A 30 3.65 3.45 6.08
C ALA A 30 2.79 2.17 6.04
N ASN A 31 3.21 1.19 5.25
CA ASN A 31 2.61 -0.14 5.24
C ASN A 31 3.00 -0.93 6.50
N GLN A 32 2.49 -2.16 6.62
CA GLN A 32 2.74 -3.01 7.79
C GLN A 32 4.23 -3.38 7.98
N GLU A 33 5.04 -3.27 6.93
CA GLU A 33 6.50 -3.50 6.97
C GLU A 33 7.28 -2.21 7.31
N GLY A 34 6.60 -1.09 7.55
CA GLY A 34 7.22 0.21 7.83
C GLY A 34 7.65 1.00 6.58
N ASN A 35 7.41 0.47 5.37
CA ASN A 35 7.77 1.12 4.11
C ASN A 35 6.68 2.11 3.67
N ARG A 36 7.08 3.25 3.11
CA ARG A 36 6.15 4.24 2.53
C ARG A 36 5.79 3.97 1.06
N LEU A 37 6.54 3.09 0.41
CA LEU A 37 6.24 2.54 -0.90
C LEU A 37 5.84 1.08 -0.72
N THR A 38 4.81 0.63 -1.43
CA THR A 38 4.43 -0.78 -1.48
C THR A 38 4.63 -1.30 -2.91
N PRO A 39 5.33 -2.43 -3.14
CA PRO A 39 5.44 -3.01 -4.47
C PRO A 39 4.07 -3.29 -5.09
N SER A 40 3.88 -2.92 -6.36
CA SER A 40 2.66 -3.17 -7.11
C SER A 40 2.66 -4.60 -7.67
N VAL A 41 2.75 -5.58 -6.77
CA VAL A 41 2.92 -7.00 -7.09
C VAL A 41 1.90 -7.83 -6.32
N VAL A 42 1.29 -8.78 -7.02
CA VAL A 42 0.38 -9.80 -6.47
C VAL A 42 0.93 -11.17 -6.82
N ALA A 43 0.94 -12.08 -5.85
CA ALA A 43 1.34 -13.47 -6.03
C ALA A 43 0.30 -14.41 -5.41
N PHE A 44 0.21 -15.63 -5.94
CA PHE A 44 -0.68 -16.67 -5.45
C PHE A 44 0.16 -17.85 -4.97
N THR A 45 -0.12 -18.36 -3.78
CA THR A 45 0.59 -19.54 -3.25
C THR A 45 -0.04 -20.83 -3.77
N ASP A 46 0.68 -21.95 -3.69
CA ASP A 46 0.15 -23.29 -4.04
C ASP A 46 -1.05 -23.71 -3.16
N LYS A 47 -1.20 -23.08 -1.99
CA LYS A 47 -2.34 -23.31 -1.07
C LYS A 47 -3.56 -22.45 -1.41
N GLY A 48 -3.43 -21.55 -2.39
CA GLY A 48 -4.49 -20.64 -2.82
C GLY A 48 -4.53 -19.31 -2.06
N ASP A 49 -3.52 -18.99 -1.25
CA ASP A 49 -3.45 -17.70 -0.55
C ASP A 49 -3.01 -16.58 -1.51
N VAL A 50 -3.54 -15.38 -1.30
CA VAL A 50 -3.16 -14.18 -2.05
C VAL A 50 -2.15 -13.38 -1.24
N LEU A 51 -0.99 -13.11 -1.84
CA LEU A 51 0.04 -12.24 -1.29
C LEU A 51 0.09 -10.94 -2.09
N VAL A 52 0.32 -9.82 -1.40
CA VAL A 52 0.38 -8.48 -2.01
C VAL A 52 1.57 -7.71 -1.43
N GLY A 53 2.23 -6.90 -2.25
CA GLY A 53 3.30 -6.02 -1.78
C GLY A 53 4.62 -6.75 -1.52
N ASP A 54 5.27 -6.43 -0.40
CA ASP A 54 6.58 -6.98 -0.04
C ASP A 54 6.59 -8.53 0.03
N PRO A 55 5.61 -9.20 0.67
CA PRO A 55 5.52 -10.67 0.65
C PRO A 55 5.43 -11.27 -0.76
N ALA A 56 4.66 -10.63 -1.65
CA ALA A 56 4.50 -11.11 -3.03
C ALA A 56 5.81 -10.95 -3.83
N LYS A 57 6.48 -9.80 -3.69
CA LYS A 57 7.75 -9.53 -4.36
C LYS A 57 8.88 -10.47 -3.94
N ARG A 58 8.89 -10.93 -2.68
CA ARG A 58 9.93 -11.87 -2.17
C ARG A 58 9.79 -13.29 -2.75
N GLN A 59 8.66 -13.63 -3.34
CA GLN A 59 8.38 -14.95 -3.95
C GLN A 59 8.40 -14.91 -5.48
N ALA A 60 8.56 -13.73 -6.07
CA ALA A 60 8.66 -13.51 -7.51
C ALA A 60 10.04 -13.86 -8.06
#